data_AF-A0AAW0Q020-F1
#
_entry.id   AF-A0AAW0Q020-F1
#
_cell.length_a   1.000
_cell.length_b   1.000
_cell.length_c   1.000
_cell.angle_alpha   90.00
_cell.angle_beta   90.00
_cell.angle_gamma   90.00
#
_symmetry.space_group_name_H-M   'P 1'
#
loop_
_entity.id
_entity.type
_entity.pdbx_description
1 polymer ?
#
loop_
_entity_poly.entity_id
_entity_poly.type
_entity_poly.pdbx_seq_one_letter_code
_entity_poly.pdbx_strand_id
1 'polypeptide(L)'
;MLMNKLLRASLRSGVRLQGTSAAAAKAPSPAAAGGYSFELSEQQKEFQLLARKFAREEIVPAAAAYDKTGEYPFPIIKKGWELGLVNGHIPEEYGGMGLSIFDTCLITEELAFGCTGIQTAIEANSLGQMPVIIAGTDAQKKKYLARMVEEPLMCAYCVTEPGAGSDVAGIKTKAVKMG
;
A
#
# COMPACT_ATOMS: atom_id res chain seq x y z
N MET A 1 -17.87 -15.95 16.88
CA MET A 1 -17.84 -15.08 15.69
C MET A 1 -18.54 -13.73 15.86
N LEU A 2 -19.59 -13.60 16.68
CA LEU A 2 -20.25 -12.31 16.97
C LEU A 2 -19.46 -11.42 17.99
N MET A 3 -18.75 -12.05 18.93
CA MET A 3 -17.99 -11.36 19.98
C MET A 3 -16.76 -10.57 19.48
N ASN A 4 -16.15 -10.99 18.37
CA ASN A 4 -15.01 -10.28 17.75
C ASN A 4 -15.42 -9.01 16.98
N LYS A 5 -16.69 -8.92 16.54
CA LYS A 5 -17.22 -7.69 15.91
C LYS A 5 -17.52 -6.62 16.96
N LEU A 6 -17.95 -7.02 18.15
CA LEU A 6 -18.24 -6.11 19.27
C LEU A 6 -16.96 -5.57 19.95
N LEU A 7 -15.91 -6.38 20.09
CA LEU A 7 -14.61 -5.90 20.61
C LEU A 7 -13.93 -4.90 19.65
N ARG A 8 -14.07 -5.07 18.33
CA ARG A 8 -13.54 -4.11 17.34
C ARG A 8 -14.32 -2.78 17.35
N ALA A 9 -15.58 -2.78 17.78
CA ALA A 9 -16.36 -1.55 17.96
C ALA A 9 -15.91 -0.77 19.22
N SER A 10 -15.51 -1.44 20.30
CA SER A 10 -15.07 -0.78 21.54
C SER A 10 -13.60 -0.32 21.52
N LEU A 11 -12.76 -0.89 20.64
CA LEU A 11 -11.40 -0.37 20.43
C LEU A 11 -11.37 0.87 19.52
N ARG A 12 -12.44 1.11 18.74
CA ARG A 12 -12.63 2.33 17.94
C ARG A 12 -13.14 3.53 18.77
N SER A 13 -13.57 3.32 20.02
CA SER A 13 -14.13 4.39 20.86
C SER A 13 -13.09 5.16 21.68
N GLY A 14 -11.81 4.79 21.64
CA GLY A 14 -10.76 5.41 22.45
C GLY A 14 -9.99 6.57 21.81
N VAL A 15 -10.01 6.70 20.48
CA VAL A 15 -9.44 7.84 19.75
C VAL A 15 -10.46 8.30 18.73
N ARG A 16 -11.53 8.91 19.24
CA ARG A 16 -12.44 9.68 18.41
C ARG A 16 -11.78 11.04 18.17
N LEU A 17 -10.96 11.13 17.11
CA LEU A 17 -10.74 12.41 16.46
C LEU A 17 -12.13 12.93 16.09
N GLN A 18 -12.58 13.95 16.80
CA GLN A 18 -13.86 14.58 16.58
C GLN A 18 -13.94 14.97 15.10
N GLY A 19 -14.99 14.49 14.44
CA GLY A 19 -15.26 14.84 13.07
C GLY A 19 -15.49 16.34 12.97
N THR A 20 -14.62 17.02 12.23
CA THR A 20 -15.02 18.20 11.49
C THR A 20 -15.69 17.70 10.21
N SER A 21 -17.01 17.75 10.20
CA SER A 21 -17.77 17.81 8.95
C SER A 21 -17.29 19.04 8.18
N ALA A 22 -16.48 18.78 7.16
CA ALA A 22 -16.44 19.60 5.98
C ALA A 22 -16.25 18.59 4.85
N ALA A 23 -17.08 18.67 3.80
CA ALA A 23 -16.59 18.33 2.48
C ALA A 23 -15.18 18.93 2.41
N ALA A 24 -14.14 18.10 2.24
CA ALA A 24 -12.82 18.60 1.95
C ALA A 24 -12.96 19.31 0.60
N ALA A 25 -13.33 20.59 0.68
CA ALA A 25 -13.21 21.52 -0.42
C ALA A 25 -11.81 21.29 -0.94
N LYS A 26 -11.70 20.88 -2.21
CA LYS A 26 -10.45 20.80 -2.96
C LYS A 26 -9.59 21.96 -2.49
N ALA A 27 -8.62 21.69 -1.62
CA ALA A 27 -7.65 22.71 -1.26
C ALA A 27 -7.02 23.12 -2.59
N PRO A 28 -7.02 24.41 -2.94
CA PRO A 28 -6.44 24.82 -4.20
C PRO A 28 -5.00 24.31 -4.20
N SER A 29 -4.70 23.48 -5.20
CA SER A 29 -3.32 23.13 -5.53
C SER A 29 -2.52 24.43 -5.62
N PRO A 30 -1.26 24.48 -5.16
CA PRO A 30 -0.39 25.65 -5.34
C PRO A 30 -0.08 25.96 -6.83
N ALA A 31 -0.83 25.39 -7.77
CA ALA A 31 -0.98 25.87 -9.14
C ALA A 31 -1.65 27.25 -9.20
N ALA A 32 -0.98 28.27 -8.67
CA ALA A 32 -1.22 29.68 -8.99
C ALA A 32 0.05 30.31 -9.57
N ALA A 33 0.71 29.59 -10.49
CA ALA A 33 1.59 30.13 -11.52
C ALA A 33 1.60 29.08 -12.65
N GLY A 34 1.24 29.47 -13.88
CA GLY A 34 1.14 28.56 -15.03
C GLY A 34 2.49 28.03 -15.55
N GLY A 35 3.24 27.32 -14.69
CA GLY A 35 4.58 26.79 -14.97
C GLY A 35 4.88 25.51 -14.18
N TYR A 36 6.15 25.10 -14.16
CA TYR A 36 6.61 23.93 -13.41
C TYR A 36 6.60 24.18 -11.90
N SER A 37 6.24 23.14 -11.13
CA SER A 37 6.35 23.14 -9.66
C SER A 37 7.09 21.90 -9.19
N PHE A 38 8.01 22.10 -8.25
CA PHE A 38 8.69 21.03 -7.51
C PHE A 38 8.23 20.96 -6.05
N GLU A 39 7.28 21.82 -5.66
CA GLU A 39 6.75 21.88 -4.31
C GLU A 39 5.71 20.77 -4.10
N LEU A 40 5.87 20.00 -3.02
CA LEU A 40 4.88 19.01 -2.61
C LEU A 40 3.61 19.70 -2.10
N SER A 41 2.45 19.09 -2.34
CA SER A 41 1.23 19.50 -1.66
C SER A 41 1.33 19.27 -0.15
N GLU A 42 0.52 19.97 0.64
CA GLU A 42 0.51 19.76 2.10
C GLU A 42 0.14 18.32 2.46
N GLN A 43 -0.80 17.71 1.74
CA GLN A 43 -1.15 16.30 1.92
C GLN A 43 0.02 15.36 1.59
N GLN A 44 0.80 15.66 0.54
CA GLN A 44 2.01 14.90 0.20
C GLN A 44 3.09 15.02 1.28
N LYS A 45 3.26 16.21 1.86
CA LYS A 45 4.16 16.42 3.01
C LYS A 45 3.72 15.60 4.21
N GLU A 46 2.41 15.53 4.49
CA GLU A 46 1.87 14.70 5.58
C GLU A 46 2.16 13.21 5.36
N PHE A 47 1.93 12.68 4.14
CA PHE A 47 2.27 11.30 3.80
C PHE A 47 3.77 11.02 3.96
N GLN A 48 4.62 11.92 3.44
CA GLN A 48 6.06 11.80 3.56
C GLN A 48 6.51 11.82 5.03
N LEU A 49 5.99 12.74 5.85
CA LEU A 49 6.34 12.85 7.27
C LEU A 49 5.91 11.61 8.06
N LEU A 50 4.72 11.08 7.81
CA LEU A 50 4.23 9.87 8.45
C LEU A 50 5.11 8.66 8.08
N ALA A 51 5.39 8.47 6.79
CA ALA A 51 6.23 7.38 6.30
C ALA A 51 7.66 7.49 6.85
N ARG A 52 8.24 8.70 6.87
CA ARG A 52 9.57 8.97 7.43
C ARG A 52 9.67 8.62 8.90
N LYS A 53 8.66 9.01 9.68
CA LYS A 53 8.59 8.71 11.11
C LYS A 53 8.54 7.20 11.33
N PHE A 54 7.63 6.51 10.63
CA PHE A 54 7.50 5.05 10.70
C PHE A 54 8.80 4.34 10.30
N ALA A 55 9.45 4.77 9.21
CA ALA A 55 10.72 4.20 8.78
C ALA A 55 11.80 4.33 9.86
N ARG A 56 11.96 5.51 10.46
CA ARG A 56 12.99 5.77 11.48
C ARG A 56 12.73 5.08 12.81
N GLU A 57 11.47 5.00 13.24
CA GLU A 57 11.11 4.49 14.56
C GLU A 57 10.85 2.98 14.58
N GLU A 58 10.41 2.39 13.47
CA GLU A 58 9.98 0.99 13.41
C GLU A 58 10.83 0.13 12.47
N ILE A 59 11.19 0.65 11.28
CA ILE A 59 11.93 -0.13 10.28
C ILE A 59 13.44 -0.14 10.58
N VAL A 60 14.07 1.04 10.73
CA VAL A 60 15.53 1.17 10.93
C VAL A 60 16.03 0.33 12.12
N PRO A 61 15.40 0.35 13.31
CA PRO A 61 15.90 -0.42 14.45
C PRO A 61 15.84 -1.94 14.25
N ALA A 62 14.92 -2.42 13.40
CA ALA A 62 14.69 -3.84 13.16
C ALA A 62 15.41 -4.37 11.90
N ALA A 63 15.79 -3.49 10.98
CA ALA A 63 16.29 -3.84 9.64
C ALA A 63 17.45 -4.85 9.68
N ALA A 64 18.49 -4.59 10.47
CA ALA A 64 19.67 -5.46 10.55
C ALA A 64 19.37 -6.85 11.13
N ALA A 65 18.37 -6.96 12.01
CA ALA A 65 17.96 -8.24 12.55
C ALA A 65 17.25 -9.08 11.48
N TYR A 66 16.30 -8.47 10.75
CA TYR A 66 15.59 -9.14 9.66
C TYR A 66 16.50 -9.52 8.49
N ASP A 67 17.47 -8.68 8.15
CA ASP A 67 18.48 -9.00 7.14
C ASP A 67 19.29 -10.25 7.53
N LYS A 68 19.74 -10.29 8.79
CA LYS A 68 20.54 -11.41 9.30
C LYS A 68 19.75 -12.72 9.40
N THR A 69 18.48 -12.67 9.81
CA THR A 69 17.68 -13.88 10.03
C THR A 69 16.91 -14.34 8.79
N GLY A 70 16.63 -13.44 7.86
CA GLY A 70 15.75 -13.71 6.71
C GLY A 70 14.28 -13.92 7.09
N GLU A 71 13.89 -13.60 8.32
CA GLU A 71 12.50 -13.73 8.77
C GLU A 71 11.59 -12.76 8.00
N TYR A 72 10.36 -13.19 7.71
CA TYR A 72 9.41 -12.34 7.01
C TYR A 72 8.88 -11.24 7.95
N PRO A 73 9.01 -9.94 7.60
CA PRO A 73 8.77 -8.82 8.52
C PRO A 73 7.28 -8.48 8.67
N PHE A 74 6.41 -9.49 8.75
CA PHE A 74 4.95 -9.30 8.84
C PHE A 74 4.50 -8.40 10.00
N PRO A 75 5.11 -8.43 11.20
CA PRO A 75 4.74 -7.50 12.27
C PRO A 75 4.92 -6.03 11.87
N ILE A 76 5.98 -5.69 11.13
CA ILE A 76 6.23 -4.33 10.62
C ILE A 76 5.24 -4.00 9.51
N ILE A 77 5.04 -4.91 8.55
CA ILE A 77 4.09 -4.71 7.44
C ILE A 77 2.68 -4.44 7.98
N LYS A 78 2.24 -5.20 8.99
CA LYS A 78 0.95 -5.02 9.64
C LYS A 78 0.82 -3.64 10.29
N LYS A 79 1.85 -3.17 11.01
CA LYS A 79 1.85 -1.79 11.56
C LYS A 79 1.76 -0.75 10.45
N GLY A 80 2.50 -0.93 9.36
CA GLY A 80 2.44 -0.04 8.19
C GLY A 80 1.03 0.00 7.57
N TRP A 81 0.36 -1.16 7.47
CA TRP A 81 -1.02 -1.25 7.01
C TRP A 81 -2.01 -0.54 7.94
N GLU A 82 -1.84 -0.68 9.26
CA GLU A 82 -2.67 0.03 10.26
C GLU A 82 -2.53 1.56 10.16
N LEU A 83 -1.37 2.05 9.69
CA LEU A 83 -1.09 3.47 9.44
C LEU A 83 -1.52 3.96 8.04
N GLY A 84 -2.01 3.07 7.16
CA GLY A 84 -2.35 3.41 5.78
C GLY A 84 -1.14 3.54 4.84
N LEU A 85 0.04 3.03 5.22
CA LEU A 85 1.27 3.07 4.40
C LEU A 85 1.39 1.89 3.42
N VAL A 86 0.38 1.03 3.35
CA VAL A 86 0.34 -0.18 2.53
C VAL A 86 -0.95 -0.17 1.70
N ASN A 87 -0.90 -0.65 0.46
CA ASN A 87 -2.05 -0.73 -0.46
C ASN A 87 -2.67 0.63 -0.85
N GLY A 88 -1.92 1.73 -0.79
CA GLY A 88 -2.45 3.09 -0.97
C GLY A 88 -3.12 3.36 -2.33
N HIS A 89 -2.74 2.61 -3.37
CA HIS A 89 -3.24 2.75 -4.74
C HIS A 89 -4.57 2.01 -4.99
N ILE A 90 -5.11 1.27 -4.01
CA ILE A 90 -6.46 0.67 -4.14
C ILE A 90 -7.48 1.81 -4.27
N PRO A 91 -8.35 1.81 -5.30
CA PRO A 91 -9.36 2.84 -5.49
C PRO A 91 -10.34 2.97 -4.30
N GLU A 92 -10.83 4.18 -4.07
CA GLU A 92 -11.79 4.48 -2.99
C GLU A 92 -13.09 3.68 -3.10
N GLU A 93 -13.57 3.41 -4.33
CA GLU A 93 -14.77 2.57 -4.58
C GLU A 93 -14.64 1.13 -4.05
N TYR A 94 -13.41 0.66 -3.81
CA TYR A 94 -13.10 -0.64 -3.21
C TYR A 94 -12.60 -0.51 -1.76
N GLY A 95 -12.75 0.66 -1.14
CA GLY A 95 -12.41 0.96 0.25
C GLY A 95 -10.99 1.45 0.48
N GLY A 96 -10.17 1.58 -0.57
CA GLY A 96 -8.80 2.07 -0.44
C GLY A 96 -8.71 3.60 -0.38
N MET A 97 -7.48 4.13 -0.47
CA MET A 97 -7.22 5.57 -0.42
C MET A 97 -7.15 6.24 -1.80
N GLY A 98 -7.09 5.47 -2.89
CA GLY A 98 -7.01 6.01 -4.24
C GLY A 98 -5.80 6.91 -4.50
N LEU A 99 -4.68 6.68 -3.80
CA LEU A 99 -3.48 7.51 -3.94
C LEU A 99 -2.91 7.44 -5.36
N SER A 100 -2.36 8.58 -5.81
CA SER A 100 -1.66 8.63 -7.08
C SER A 100 -0.31 7.90 -7.01
N ILE A 101 0.26 7.57 -8.18
CA ILE A 101 1.61 6.99 -8.26
C ILE A 101 2.65 7.90 -7.59
N PHE A 102 2.50 9.22 -7.72
CA PHE A 102 3.44 10.16 -7.11
C PHE A 102 3.36 10.14 -5.58
N ASP A 103 2.15 10.10 -5.01
CA ASP A 103 1.97 9.98 -3.56
C ASP A 103 2.57 8.67 -3.04
N THR A 104 2.39 7.57 -3.79
CA THR A 104 2.98 6.26 -3.42
C THR A 104 4.50 6.24 -3.56
N CYS A 105 5.08 7.00 -4.50
CA CYS A 105 6.54 7.15 -4.62
C CYS A 105 7.13 7.84 -3.38
N LEU A 106 6.49 8.90 -2.88
CA LEU A 106 6.95 9.61 -1.67
C LEU A 106 6.94 8.70 -0.44
N ILE A 107 5.87 7.92 -0.27
CA ILE A 107 5.79 6.93 0.82
C ILE A 107 6.89 5.87 0.65
N THR A 108 7.01 5.32 -0.56
CA THR A 108 7.99 4.27 -0.89
C THR A 108 9.42 4.70 -0.61
N GLU A 109 9.81 5.91 -1.00
CA GLU A 109 11.15 6.46 -0.77
C GLU A 109 11.50 6.47 0.72
N GLU A 110 10.58 6.97 1.56
CA GLU A 110 10.80 7.04 3.00
C GLU A 110 10.84 5.66 3.66
N LEU A 111 10.01 4.70 3.24
CA LEU A 111 10.07 3.33 3.74
C LEU A 111 11.38 2.63 3.32
N ALA A 112 11.81 2.85 2.07
CA ALA A 112 13.03 2.29 1.52
C ALA A 112 14.29 2.84 2.22
N PHE A 113 14.28 4.10 2.67
CA PHE A 113 15.32 4.65 3.53
C PHE A 113 15.54 3.80 4.79
N GLY A 114 14.46 3.24 5.36
CA GLY A 114 14.57 2.35 6.51
C GLY A 114 15.16 0.98 6.17
N CYS A 115 14.55 0.29 5.20
CA CYS A 115 15.01 -1.00 4.70
C CYS A 115 14.31 -1.36 3.38
N THR A 116 15.07 -1.52 2.30
CA THR A 116 14.53 -1.91 1.00
C THR A 116 13.99 -3.35 0.97
N GLY A 117 14.48 -4.26 1.82
CA GLY A 117 13.92 -5.61 1.94
C GLY A 117 12.48 -5.60 2.49
N ILE A 118 12.25 -4.84 3.57
CA ILE A 118 10.91 -4.66 4.15
C ILE A 118 10.01 -3.88 3.18
N GLN A 119 10.51 -2.80 2.58
CA GLN A 119 9.76 -2.01 1.61
C GLN A 119 9.39 -2.84 0.37
N THR A 120 10.27 -3.71 -0.13
CA THR A 120 9.97 -4.61 -1.26
C THR A 120 8.84 -5.57 -0.93
N ALA A 121 8.78 -6.10 0.29
CA ALA A 121 7.67 -6.94 0.72
C ALA A 121 6.33 -6.18 0.73
N ILE A 122 6.35 -4.89 1.10
CA ILE A 122 5.18 -4.00 1.02
C ILE A 122 4.81 -3.73 -0.44
N GLU A 123 5.77 -3.38 -1.29
CA GLU A 123 5.51 -2.97 -2.68
C GLU A 123 5.15 -4.14 -3.61
N ALA A 124 5.52 -5.37 -3.25
CA ALA A 124 5.05 -6.58 -3.93
C ALA A 124 3.51 -6.66 -3.95
N ASN A 125 2.82 -6.10 -2.94
CA ASN A 125 1.37 -5.96 -2.97
C ASN A 125 0.92 -5.05 -4.12
N SER A 126 1.55 -3.88 -4.28
CA SER A 126 1.25 -2.95 -5.38
C SER A 126 1.46 -3.60 -6.74
N LEU A 127 2.56 -4.34 -6.89
CA LEU A 127 2.85 -5.09 -8.11
C LEU A 127 1.76 -6.15 -8.40
N GLY A 128 1.31 -6.91 -7.40
CA GLY A 128 0.26 -7.92 -7.57
C GLY A 128 -1.14 -7.33 -7.77
N GLN A 129 -1.42 -6.15 -7.22
CA GLN A 129 -2.72 -5.47 -7.32
C GLN A 129 -2.91 -4.74 -8.65
N MET A 130 -1.83 -4.19 -9.22
CA MET A 130 -1.90 -3.34 -10.41
C MET A 130 -2.63 -4.00 -11.61
N PRO A 131 -2.39 -5.28 -11.97
CA PRO A 131 -3.14 -5.93 -13.05
C PRO A 131 -4.66 -5.96 -12.81
N VAL A 132 -5.08 -6.16 -11.56
CA VAL A 132 -6.50 -6.17 -11.18
C VAL A 132 -7.08 -4.77 -11.25
N ILE A 133 -6.33 -3.75 -10.84
CA ILE A 133 -6.78 -2.35 -10.86
C ILE A 133 -7.00 -1.85 -12.29
N ILE A 134 -6.06 -2.12 -13.20
CA ILE A 134 -6.12 -1.58 -14.57
C ILE A 134 -6.97 -2.41 -15.52
N ALA A 135 -7.12 -3.73 -15.29
CA ALA A 135 -7.78 -4.63 -16.24
C ALA A 135 -8.85 -5.55 -15.63
N GLY A 136 -9.04 -5.55 -14.31
CA GLY A 136 -10.06 -6.38 -13.66
C GLY A 136 -11.49 -5.92 -13.97
N THR A 137 -12.44 -6.85 -13.98
CA THR A 137 -13.86 -6.51 -13.92
C THR A 137 -14.23 -5.94 -12.55
N ASP A 138 -15.34 -5.22 -12.43
CA ASP A 138 -15.80 -4.71 -11.13
C ASP A 138 -15.93 -5.83 -10.08
N ALA A 139 -16.48 -6.98 -10.48
CA ALA A 139 -16.57 -8.15 -9.62
C ALA A 139 -15.20 -8.67 -9.15
N GLN A 140 -14.18 -8.66 -10.01
CA GLN A 140 -12.81 -9.04 -9.64
C GLN A 140 -12.18 -8.01 -8.70
N LYS A 141 -12.29 -6.72 -9.02
CA LYS A 141 -11.75 -5.63 -8.20
C LYS A 141 -12.35 -5.65 -6.80
N LYS A 142 -13.69 -5.72 -6.70
CA LYS A 142 -14.40 -5.84 -5.42
C LYS A 142 -13.97 -7.07 -4.63
N LYS A 143 -13.84 -8.23 -5.28
CA LYS A 143 -13.45 -9.48 -4.60
C LYS A 143 -12.01 -9.46 -4.09
N TYR A 144 -11.07 -8.98 -4.91
CA TYR A 144 -9.64 -9.16 -4.64
C TYR A 144 -8.96 -7.95 -4.00
N LEU A 145 -9.45 -6.73 -4.24
CA LEU A 145 -8.88 -5.51 -3.66
C LEU A 145 -9.48 -5.21 -2.28
N ALA A 146 -10.81 -5.31 -2.12
CA ALA A 146 -11.47 -4.97 -0.85
C ALA A 146 -10.91 -5.78 0.34
N ARG A 147 -10.64 -7.08 0.14
CA ARG A 147 -10.03 -7.92 1.19
C ARG A 147 -8.65 -7.45 1.66
N MET A 148 -7.89 -6.75 0.81
CA MET A 148 -6.56 -6.20 1.12
C MET A 148 -6.67 -4.92 1.96
N VAL A 149 -7.85 -4.28 1.94
CA VAL A 149 -8.21 -3.13 2.78
C VAL A 149 -8.80 -3.60 4.11
N GLU A 150 -9.53 -4.72 4.12
CA GLU A 150 -10.17 -5.26 5.32
C GLU A 150 -9.18 -5.94 6.28
N GLU A 151 -8.14 -6.57 5.74
CA GLU A 151 -7.11 -7.29 6.47
C GLU A 151 -5.72 -7.03 5.85
N PRO A 152 -4.62 -7.11 6.63
CA PRO A 152 -3.25 -6.93 6.16
C PRO A 152 -2.76 -8.15 5.35
N LEU A 153 -3.49 -8.49 4.29
CA LEU A 153 -3.16 -9.60 3.40
C LEU A 153 -2.02 -9.20 2.47
N MET A 154 -1.27 -10.22 2.06
CA MET A 154 -0.21 -10.10 1.06
C MET A 154 -0.64 -10.75 -0.25
N CYS A 155 -0.19 -10.21 -1.38
CA CYS A 155 -0.30 -10.81 -2.69
C CYS A 155 1.05 -10.72 -3.42
N ALA A 156 1.14 -11.41 -4.56
CA ALA A 156 2.36 -11.49 -5.36
C ALA A 156 2.03 -11.45 -6.85
N TYR A 157 3.05 -11.18 -7.66
CA TYR A 157 2.97 -11.19 -9.12
C TYR A 157 3.85 -12.32 -9.67
N CYS A 158 3.23 -13.28 -10.35
CA CYS A 158 3.89 -14.50 -10.80
C CYS A 158 4.09 -14.46 -12.32
N VAL A 159 5.27 -14.04 -12.77
CA VAL A 159 5.66 -14.04 -14.20
C VAL A 159 6.96 -14.78 -14.42
N THR A 160 8.01 -14.44 -13.66
CA THR A 160 9.34 -15.04 -13.83
C THR A 160 9.32 -16.55 -13.61
N GLU A 161 10.02 -17.27 -14.49
CA GLU A 161 10.27 -18.71 -14.42
C GLU A 161 11.77 -19.00 -14.40
N PRO A 162 12.22 -20.21 -13.99
CA PRO A 162 13.65 -20.54 -13.98
C PRO A 162 14.37 -20.31 -15.31
N GLY A 163 13.66 -20.41 -16.44
CA GLY A 163 14.21 -20.19 -17.78
C GLY A 163 13.85 -18.86 -18.44
N ALA A 164 13.07 -17.99 -17.79
CA ALA A 164 12.54 -16.77 -18.39
C ALA A 164 12.35 -15.65 -17.34
N GLY A 165 13.16 -14.59 -17.45
CA GLY A 165 13.07 -13.38 -16.63
C GLY A 165 12.99 -12.13 -17.50
N SER A 166 14.12 -11.70 -18.07
CA SER A 166 14.14 -10.59 -19.04
C SER A 166 13.31 -10.89 -20.30
N ASP A 167 13.33 -12.15 -20.76
CA ASP A 167 12.48 -12.64 -21.85
C ASP A 167 11.14 -13.13 -21.31
N VAL A 168 10.23 -12.20 -21.00
CA VAL A 168 8.87 -12.54 -20.52
C VAL A 168 8.06 -13.32 -21.56
N ALA A 169 8.30 -13.10 -22.86
CA ALA A 169 7.65 -13.87 -23.92
C ALA A 169 8.09 -15.36 -23.94
N GLY A 170 9.21 -15.67 -23.27
CA GLY A 170 9.79 -16.99 -23.15
C GLY A 170 9.12 -17.94 -22.14
N ILE A 171 8.17 -17.49 -21.32
CA ILE A 171 7.52 -18.31 -20.28
C ILE A 171 6.89 -19.60 -20.83
N LYS A 172 6.85 -20.65 -20.01
CA LYS A 172 6.43 -22.01 -20.37
C LYS A 172 5.20 -22.51 -19.62
N THR A 173 4.79 -21.85 -18.53
CA THR A 173 3.55 -22.15 -17.81
C THR A 173 2.36 -22.11 -18.78
N LYS A 174 1.54 -23.15 -18.75
CA LYS A 174 0.39 -23.29 -19.66
C LYS A 174 -0.91 -23.11 -18.90
N ALA A 175 -1.81 -22.30 -19.45
CA ALA A 175 -3.21 -22.28 -19.09
C ALA A 175 -4.02 -22.95 -20.22
N VAL A 176 -4.58 -24.13 -19.96
CA VAL A 176 -5.41 -24.86 -20.94
C VAL A 176 -6.88 -24.70 -20.56
N LYS A 177 -7.69 -24.17 -21.48
CA LYS A 177 -9.12 -24.02 -21.27
C LYS A 177 -9.79 -25.40 -21.23
N MET A 178 -10.43 -25.73 -20.13
CA MET A 178 -11.25 -26.93 -19.95
C MET A 178 -12.70 -26.46 -19.68
N GLY A 179 -13.55 -26.48 -20.72
CA GLY A 179 -14.87 -25.85 -20.71
C GLY A 179 -15.19 -25.19 -22.04
#